data_AF-A0A517NH66-F1
#
_entry.id   AF-A0A517NH66-F1
#
_cell.length_a   1.000
_cell.length_b   1.000
_cell.length_c   1.000
_cell.angle_alpha   90.00
_cell.angle_beta   90.00
_cell.angle_gamma   90.00
#
_symmetry.space_group_name_H-M   'P 1'
#
loop_
_entity.id
_entity.type
_entity.pdbx_description
1 polymer ?
#
loop_
_entity_poly.entity_id
_entity_poly.type
_entity_poly.pdbx_seq_one_letter_code
_entity_poly.pdbx_strand_id
1 'polypeptide(L)'
;MAVSDTTIAYFTVVEDERTGWTGGLLLLNSGGRPLEFQCTLPVRPSRAHEILYGPTLRDHIIGEVIGPLLAKKVRTPISLLCVDQPEALVISQSTSFPIALVVEAAEADEGPIQDDTLIGSGEVMLAGSKLLVPMERIEQVSALAEKLIDLPDAVEPFERIREAIKEAQSQIARAQNTAAATPRIADAA
;
A
#
# COMPACT_ATOMS: atom_id res chain seq x y z
N MET A 1 20.40 20.26 15.79
CA MET A 1 19.79 19.77 14.54
C MET A 1 18.81 18.70 14.95
N ALA A 2 17.51 18.88 14.68
CA ALA A 2 16.55 17.82 14.93
C ALA A 2 16.98 16.60 14.11
N VAL A 3 17.23 15.47 14.77
CA VAL A 3 17.39 14.20 14.07
C VAL A 3 16.07 14.01 13.34
N SER A 4 16.08 14.07 12.01
CA SER A 4 14.89 13.72 11.24
C SER A 4 14.62 12.25 11.52
N ASP A 5 13.54 11.96 12.24
CA ASP A 5 13.12 10.58 12.50
C ASP A 5 12.98 9.84 11.17
N THR A 6 13.61 8.67 11.07
CA THR A 6 13.50 7.83 9.89
C THR A 6 12.05 7.33 9.80
N THR A 7 11.43 7.55 8.65
CA THR A 7 10.05 7.18 8.39
C THR A 7 9.98 5.96 7.49
N ILE A 8 8.99 5.11 7.73
CA ILE A 8 8.72 3.93 6.90
C ILE A 8 7.25 3.93 6.50
N ALA A 9 6.99 3.80 5.21
CA ALA A 9 5.65 3.71 4.66
C ALA A 9 5.32 2.26 4.31
N TYR A 10 4.06 1.90 4.45
CA TYR A 10 3.50 0.61 4.03
C TYR A 10 2.39 0.89 3.03
N PHE A 11 2.39 0.19 1.90
CA PHE A 11 1.39 0.33 0.86
C PHE A 11 0.81 -1.03 0.48
N THR A 12 -0.51 -1.07 0.33
CA THR A 12 -1.22 -2.26 -0.13
C THR A 12 -2.55 -1.89 -0.78
N VAL A 13 -3.06 -2.76 -1.64
CA VAL A 13 -4.34 -2.62 -2.32
C VAL A 13 -5.22 -3.84 -2.06
N VAL A 14 -6.45 -3.56 -1.60
CA VAL A 14 -7.49 -4.57 -1.40
C VAL A 14 -8.45 -4.52 -2.57
N GLU A 15 -8.66 -5.66 -3.22
CA GLU A 15 -9.77 -5.85 -4.16
C GLU A 15 -10.98 -6.44 -3.42
N ASP A 16 -12.14 -5.82 -3.59
CA ASP A 16 -13.41 -6.38 -3.16
C ASP A 16 -14.38 -6.36 -4.35
N GLU A 17 -14.99 -7.51 -4.66
CA GLU A 17 -15.87 -7.67 -5.83
C GLU A 17 -17.01 -6.64 -5.85
N ARG A 18 -17.48 -6.24 -4.65
CA ARG A 18 -18.58 -5.31 -4.53
C ARG A 18 -18.16 -3.87 -4.64
N THR A 19 -17.01 -3.46 -4.13
CA THR A 19 -16.62 -2.05 -3.99
C THR A 19 -15.54 -1.66 -5.00
N GLY A 20 -14.72 -2.59 -5.46
CA GLY A 20 -13.59 -2.39 -6.36
C GLY A 20 -12.27 -2.39 -5.62
N TRP A 21 -11.28 -1.73 -6.21
CA TRP A 21 -9.91 -1.69 -5.71
C TRP A 21 -9.71 -0.50 -4.78
N THR A 22 -9.27 -0.73 -3.55
CA THR A 22 -9.00 0.34 -2.58
C THR A 22 -7.57 0.24 -2.09
N GLY A 23 -6.79 1.30 -2.31
CA GLY A 23 -5.43 1.39 -1.80
C GLY A 23 -5.37 2.07 -0.45
N GLY A 24 -4.41 1.66 0.36
CA GLY A 24 -4.02 2.36 1.58
C GLY A 24 -2.51 2.50 1.67
N LEU A 25 -2.08 3.62 2.25
CA LEU A 25 -0.69 3.91 2.58
C LEU A 25 -0.63 4.42 4.02
N LEU A 26 0.06 3.66 4.87
CA LEU A 26 0.30 3.97 6.27
C LEU A 26 1.76 4.37 6.47
N LEU A 27 1.99 5.60 6.94
CA LEU A 27 3.31 6.09 7.29
C LEU A 27 3.53 5.96 8.80
N LEU A 28 4.65 5.36 9.17
CA LEU A 28 5.08 5.18 10.55
C LEU A 28 6.39 5.92 10.82
N ASN A 29 6.63 6.24 12.10
CA ASN A 29 7.97 6.57 12.57
C ASN A 29 8.81 5.29 12.77
N SER A 30 10.06 5.45 13.19
CA SER A 30 10.98 4.33 13.41
C SER A 30 10.54 3.33 14.48
N GLY A 31 9.69 3.74 15.41
CA GLY A 31 9.11 2.88 16.46
C GLY A 31 7.73 2.31 16.11
N GLY A 32 7.30 2.36 14.84
CA GLY A 32 6.03 1.77 14.38
C GLY A 32 4.76 2.57 14.72
N ARG A 33 4.89 3.80 15.24
CA ARG A 33 3.73 4.65 15.54
C ARG A 33 3.20 5.32 14.27
N PRO A 34 1.87 5.28 14.02
CA PRO A 34 1.27 5.98 12.89
C PRO A 34 1.53 7.48 12.93
N LEU A 35 2.04 8.01 11.81
CA LEU A 35 2.23 9.43 11.56
C LEU A 35 1.17 9.97 10.60
N GLU A 36 0.89 9.23 9.54
CA GLU A 36 -0.06 9.61 8.50
C GLU A 36 -0.72 8.36 7.90
N PHE A 37 -1.99 8.45 7.54
CA PHE A 37 -2.69 7.40 6.79
C PHE A 37 -3.45 8.02 5.62
N GLN A 38 -3.26 7.47 4.44
CA GLN A 38 -3.99 7.85 3.23
C GLN A 38 -4.65 6.62 2.64
N CYS A 39 -5.92 6.75 2.24
CA CYS A 39 -6.61 5.75 1.43
C CYS A 39 -7.25 6.39 0.20
N THR A 40 -7.48 5.57 -0.83
CA THR A 40 -8.27 5.97 -1.99
C THR A 40 -9.75 5.74 -1.74
N LEU A 41 -10.60 6.40 -2.53
CA LEU A 41 -11.94 5.86 -2.77
C LEU A 41 -11.81 4.57 -3.60
N PRO A 42 -12.81 3.67 -3.55
CA PRO A 42 -12.80 2.48 -4.38
C PRO A 42 -12.71 2.83 -5.87
N VAL A 43 -11.72 2.26 -6.54
CA VAL A 43 -11.47 2.38 -7.98
C VAL A 43 -12.12 1.20 -8.67
N ARG A 44 -13.06 1.48 -9.58
CA ARG A 44 -13.65 0.45 -10.44
C ARG A 44 -13.17 0.65 -11.88
N PRO A 45 -12.39 -0.30 -12.42
CA PRO A 45 -12.14 -0.37 -13.85
C PRO A 45 -13.45 -0.34 -14.62
N SER A 46 -13.46 0.36 -15.76
CA SER A 46 -14.59 0.26 -16.69
C SER A 46 -14.53 -1.08 -17.41
N ARG A 47 -15.67 -1.53 -17.97
CA ARG A 47 -15.66 -2.75 -18.81
C ARG A 47 -14.68 -2.66 -19.98
N ALA A 48 -14.48 -1.45 -20.52
CA ALA A 48 -13.48 -1.23 -21.55
C ALA A 48 -12.06 -1.44 -21.01
N HIS A 49 -11.73 -0.93 -19.83
CA HIS A 49 -10.42 -1.18 -19.19
C HIS A 49 -10.20 -2.66 -18.91
N GLU A 50 -11.21 -3.38 -18.40
CA GLU A 50 -11.10 -4.83 -18.17
C GLU A 50 -10.76 -5.59 -19.45
N ILE A 51 -11.41 -5.25 -20.57
CA ILE A 51 -11.17 -5.90 -21.87
C ILE A 51 -9.79 -5.53 -22.42
N LEU A 52 -9.39 -4.27 -22.32
CA LEU A 52 -8.16 -3.76 -22.94
C LEU A 52 -6.91 -4.17 -22.19
N TYR A 53 -6.94 -4.14 -20.86
CA TYR A 53 -5.80 -4.53 -20.02
C TYR A 53 -5.75 -6.03 -19.78
N GLY A 54 -6.90 -6.70 -19.71
CA GLY A 54 -6.98 -8.14 -19.50
C GLY A 54 -6.12 -8.57 -18.30
N PRO A 55 -5.11 -9.45 -18.50
CA PRO A 55 -4.28 -9.95 -17.40
C PRO A 55 -3.41 -8.88 -16.73
N THR A 56 -3.10 -7.75 -17.40
CA THR A 56 -2.26 -6.69 -16.81
C THR A 56 -3.07 -5.63 -16.06
N LEU A 57 -4.39 -5.86 -15.90
CA LEU A 57 -5.25 -4.91 -15.21
C LEU A 57 -4.81 -4.68 -13.76
N ARG A 58 -4.42 -5.77 -13.08
CA ARG A 58 -3.97 -5.70 -11.69
C ARG A 58 -2.69 -4.85 -11.56
N ASP A 59 -1.69 -5.11 -12.40
CA ASP A 59 -0.45 -4.35 -12.47
C ASP A 59 -0.71 -2.86 -12.65
N HIS A 60 -1.58 -2.52 -13.62
CA HIS A 60 -1.94 -1.15 -13.91
C HIS A 60 -2.65 -0.47 -12.71
N ILE A 61 -3.63 -1.13 -12.11
CA ILE A 61 -4.40 -0.54 -11.01
C ILE A 61 -3.52 -0.34 -9.77
N ILE A 62 -2.74 -1.34 -9.38
CA ILE A 62 -1.89 -1.27 -8.18
C ILE A 62 -0.73 -0.30 -8.40
N GLY A 63 0.08 -0.54 -9.43
CA GLY A 63 1.37 0.09 -9.63
C GLY A 63 1.33 1.45 -10.33
N GLU A 64 0.35 1.68 -11.21
CA GLU A 64 0.32 2.88 -12.06
C GLU A 64 -0.80 3.86 -11.69
N VAL A 65 -1.91 3.36 -11.13
CA VAL A 65 -3.06 4.20 -10.73
C VAL A 65 -3.01 4.53 -9.24
N ILE A 66 -3.12 3.52 -8.37
CA ILE A 66 -3.30 3.72 -6.93
C ILE A 66 -1.98 4.09 -6.25
N GLY A 67 -0.90 3.37 -6.54
CA GLY A 67 0.42 3.59 -5.95
C GLY A 67 0.94 5.02 -6.08
N PRO A 68 1.10 5.57 -7.30
CA PRO A 68 1.59 6.92 -7.50
C PRO A 68 0.67 7.99 -6.92
N LEU A 69 -0.65 7.74 -6.91
CA LEU A 69 -1.62 8.65 -6.30
C LEU A 69 -1.41 8.76 -4.79
N LEU A 70 -1.28 7.64 -4.09
CA LEU A 70 -1.06 7.66 -2.63
C LEU A 70 0.33 8.18 -2.28
N ALA A 71 1.37 7.75 -2.99
CA ALA A 71 2.74 8.25 -2.78
C ALA A 71 2.86 9.78 -2.90
N LYS A 72 2.10 10.40 -3.83
CA LYS A 72 2.05 11.86 -3.99
C LYS A 72 1.19 12.57 -2.95
N LYS A 73 0.24 11.87 -2.33
CA LYS A 73 -0.72 12.45 -1.38
C LYS A 73 -0.13 12.59 0.02
N VAL A 74 0.80 11.71 0.38
CA VAL A 74 1.52 11.76 1.66
C VAL A 74 2.35 13.04 1.72
N ARG A 75 2.21 13.80 2.82
CA ARG A 75 2.93 15.07 3.00
C ARG A 75 4.25 14.91 3.72
N THR A 76 4.32 13.93 4.61
CA THR A 76 5.52 13.61 5.36
C THR A 76 6.49 12.82 4.47
N PRO A 77 7.79 13.19 4.38
CA PRO A 77 8.74 12.47 3.55
C PRO A 77 8.83 10.98 3.91
N ILE A 78 8.88 10.13 2.88
CA ILE A 78 9.05 8.68 3.00
C ILE A 78 10.55 8.36 2.89
N SER A 79 11.10 7.63 3.88
CA SER A 79 12.50 7.17 3.81
C SER A 79 12.62 5.79 3.14
N LEU A 80 11.65 4.90 3.40
CA LEU A 80 11.50 3.58 2.79
C LEU A 80 10.01 3.30 2.56
N LEU A 81 9.65 2.77 1.40
CA LEU A 81 8.30 2.25 1.13
C LEU A 81 8.33 0.72 1.08
N CYS A 82 7.59 0.09 1.98
CA CYS A 82 7.33 -1.34 2.01
C CYS A 82 6.03 -1.66 1.28
N VAL A 83 6.06 -2.71 0.45
CA VAL A 83 4.91 -3.21 -0.31
C VAL A 83 4.75 -4.70 -0.06
N ASP A 84 3.53 -5.21 -0.18
CA ASP A 84 3.19 -6.64 -0.09
C ASP A 84 2.72 -7.22 -1.43
N GLN A 85 2.65 -6.40 -2.48
CA GLN A 85 2.23 -6.80 -3.82
C GLN A 85 3.35 -6.47 -4.82
N PRO A 86 3.91 -7.46 -5.56
CA PRO A 86 4.99 -7.24 -6.50
C PRO A 86 4.70 -6.15 -7.55
N GLU A 87 3.45 -6.01 -7.96
CA GLU A 87 3.00 -5.00 -8.91
C GLU A 87 3.34 -3.57 -8.45
N ALA A 88 3.39 -3.34 -7.14
CA ALA A 88 3.68 -2.04 -6.56
C ALA A 88 5.15 -1.60 -6.70
N LEU A 89 6.07 -2.51 -7.05
CA LEU A 89 7.49 -2.17 -7.21
C LEU A 89 7.73 -1.16 -8.34
N VAL A 90 6.85 -1.13 -9.34
CA VAL A 90 6.92 -0.17 -10.46
C VAL A 90 6.79 1.28 -10.00
N ILE A 91 6.22 1.53 -8.81
CA ILE A 91 6.09 2.88 -8.22
C ILE A 91 7.47 3.57 -8.16
N SER A 92 8.55 2.80 -7.99
CA SER A 92 9.93 3.27 -7.93
C SER A 92 10.37 4.08 -9.15
N GLN A 93 9.73 3.87 -10.31
CA GLN A 93 9.98 4.65 -11.53
C GLN A 93 9.53 6.11 -11.41
N SER A 94 8.68 6.42 -10.43
CA SER A 94 8.07 7.74 -10.23
C SER A 94 8.41 8.38 -8.88
N THR A 95 9.26 7.73 -8.07
CA THR A 95 9.62 8.17 -6.71
C THR A 95 11.13 8.16 -6.48
N SER A 96 11.60 8.99 -5.55
CA SER A 96 13.04 9.10 -5.23
C SER A 96 13.49 8.22 -4.06
N PHE A 97 12.55 7.74 -3.24
CA PHE A 97 12.82 6.85 -2.10
C PHE A 97 12.86 5.38 -2.55
N PRO A 98 13.63 4.52 -1.86
CA PRO A 98 13.67 3.09 -2.14
C PRO A 98 12.34 2.41 -1.80
N ILE A 99 12.04 1.35 -2.55
CA ILE A 99 10.89 0.48 -2.34
C ILE A 99 11.40 -0.94 -2.09
N ALA A 100 10.77 -1.64 -1.16
CA ALA A 100 11.08 -3.01 -0.79
C ALA A 100 9.81 -3.87 -0.71
N LEU A 101 9.86 -5.07 -1.28
CA LEU A 101 8.80 -6.07 -1.09
C LEU A 101 9.05 -6.81 0.22
N VAL A 102 8.07 -6.84 1.12
CA VAL A 102 8.12 -7.65 2.34
C VAL A 102 7.66 -9.07 1.97
N VAL A 103 8.58 -10.02 1.96
CA VAL A 103 8.36 -11.37 1.41
C VAL A 103 7.25 -12.09 2.17
N GLU A 104 7.33 -12.12 3.50
CA GLU A 104 6.37 -12.83 4.34
C GLU A 104 4.95 -12.25 4.21
N ALA A 105 4.84 -10.93 4.00
CA ALA A 105 3.54 -10.29 3.76
C ALA A 105 3.01 -10.61 2.36
N ALA A 106 3.87 -10.63 1.35
CA ALA A 106 3.50 -10.97 -0.01
C ALA A 106 3.06 -12.43 -0.14
N GLU A 107 3.78 -13.36 0.51
CA GLU A 107 3.47 -14.79 0.44
C GLU A 107 2.10 -15.15 1.03
N ALA A 108 1.59 -14.35 1.96
CA ALA A 108 0.29 -14.56 2.58
C ALA A 108 -0.87 -14.47 1.56
N ASP A 109 -0.77 -13.55 0.60
CA ASP A 109 -1.84 -13.25 -0.36
C ASP A 109 -1.49 -13.67 -1.80
N GLU A 110 -0.21 -13.64 -2.20
CA GLU A 110 0.27 -13.92 -3.55
C GLU A 110 0.76 -15.36 -3.76
N GLY A 111 1.01 -16.08 -2.66
CA GLY A 111 1.72 -17.36 -2.67
C GLY A 111 3.25 -17.20 -2.76
N PRO A 112 4.01 -18.29 -2.96
CA PRO A 112 5.46 -18.29 -2.82
C PRO A 112 6.13 -17.27 -3.75
N ILE A 113 6.95 -16.38 -3.18
CA ILE A 113 7.77 -15.46 -3.97
C ILE A 113 9.04 -16.21 -4.38
N GLN A 114 9.13 -16.52 -5.67
CA GLN A 114 10.25 -17.30 -6.22
C GLN A 114 11.40 -16.39 -6.66
N ASP A 115 12.61 -16.94 -6.75
CA ASP A 115 13.82 -16.20 -7.16
C ASP A 115 13.70 -15.54 -8.55
N ASP A 116 12.80 -16.05 -9.41
CA ASP A 116 12.50 -15.47 -10.73
C ASP A 116 11.46 -14.33 -10.69
N THR A 117 10.80 -14.13 -9.54
CA THR A 117 9.74 -13.11 -9.38
C THR A 117 10.31 -11.70 -9.42
N LEU A 118 11.55 -11.51 -8.93
CA LEU A 118 12.29 -10.25 -9.02
C LEU A 118 13.76 -10.49 -9.42
N ILE A 119 14.01 -10.60 -10.72
CA ILE A 119 15.39 -10.66 -11.24
C ILE A 119 16.14 -9.37 -10.87
N GLY A 120 17.38 -9.51 -10.37
CA GLY A 120 18.20 -8.36 -9.99
C GLY A 120 17.81 -7.75 -8.65
N SER A 121 17.21 -8.54 -7.76
CA SER A 121 16.99 -8.18 -6.36
C SER A 121 17.95 -8.89 -5.42
N GLY A 122 18.08 -8.36 -4.20
CA GLY A 122 18.74 -9.03 -3.09
C GLY A 122 17.98 -8.80 -1.78
N GLU A 123 18.39 -9.54 -0.76
CA GLU A 123 17.70 -9.59 0.53
C GLU A 123 18.27 -8.59 1.54
N VAL A 124 17.37 -7.94 2.29
CA VAL A 124 17.67 -7.15 3.50
C VAL A 124 16.74 -7.59 4.61
N MET A 125 17.22 -7.68 5.85
CA MET A 125 16.36 -8.02 7.01
C MET A 125 15.79 -6.76 7.66
N LEU A 126 14.49 -6.76 7.98
CA LEU A 126 13.83 -5.71 8.74
C LEU A 126 12.82 -6.33 9.72
N ALA A 127 12.94 -6.04 11.01
CA ALA A 127 12.04 -6.53 12.06
C ALA A 127 11.72 -8.05 11.95
N GLY A 128 12.74 -8.86 11.66
CA GLY A 128 12.61 -10.32 11.52
C GLY A 128 12.03 -10.81 10.19
N SER A 129 11.65 -9.92 9.28
CA SER A 129 11.12 -10.24 7.95
C SER A 129 12.16 -9.97 6.85
N LYS A 130 12.04 -10.70 5.73
CA LYS A 130 12.86 -10.52 4.55
C LYS A 130 12.28 -9.44 3.64
N LEU A 131 13.16 -8.55 3.20
CA LEU A 131 12.88 -7.54 2.19
C LEU A 131 13.58 -7.92 0.89
N LEU A 132 12.86 -8.02 -0.21
CA LEU A 132 13.45 -8.02 -1.55
C LEU A 132 13.57 -6.59 -2.07
N VAL A 133 14.79 -6.24 -2.46
CA VAL A 133 15.21 -4.88 -2.84
C VAL A 133 16.02 -4.94 -4.13
N PRO A 134 15.87 -4.01 -5.08
CA PRO A 134 16.77 -3.92 -6.24
C PRO A 134 18.24 -3.89 -5.81
N MET A 135 19.11 -4.63 -6.50
CA MET A 135 20.51 -4.82 -6.08
C MET A 135 21.25 -3.50 -5.86
N GLU A 136 21.00 -2.49 -6.68
CA GLU A 136 21.61 -1.16 -6.59
C GLU A 136 21.11 -0.34 -5.38
N ARG A 137 20.07 -0.79 -4.68
CA ARG A 137 19.49 -0.15 -3.50
C ARG A 137 19.77 -0.88 -2.19
N ILE A 138 20.41 -2.07 -2.22
CA ILE A 138 20.65 -2.90 -1.03
C ILE A 138 21.37 -2.10 0.06
N GLU A 139 22.49 -1.44 -0.24
CA GLU A 139 23.25 -0.67 0.75
C GLU A 139 22.40 0.44 1.39
N GLN A 140 21.60 1.14 0.58
CA GLN A 140 20.71 2.20 1.03
C GLN A 140 19.64 1.66 1.97
N VAL A 141 18.99 0.53 1.62
CA VAL A 141 17.92 -0.06 2.43
C VAL A 141 18.47 -0.69 3.71
N SER A 142 19.63 -1.35 3.66
CA SER A 142 20.31 -1.86 4.86
C SER A 142 20.61 -0.74 5.87
N ALA A 143 21.12 0.40 5.41
CA ALA A 143 21.37 1.56 6.27
C ALA A 143 20.09 2.19 6.85
N LEU A 144 18.95 2.04 6.17
CA LEU A 144 17.64 2.45 6.70
C LEU A 144 17.11 1.43 7.71
N ALA A 145 17.27 0.13 7.45
CA ALA A 145 16.85 -0.94 8.35
C ALA A 145 17.55 -0.83 9.72
N GLU A 146 18.83 -0.46 9.76
CA GLU A 146 19.56 -0.20 11.01
C GLU A 146 18.93 0.94 11.85
N LYS A 147 18.32 1.93 11.20
CA LYS A 147 17.63 3.06 11.87
C LYS A 147 16.20 2.73 12.29
N LEU A 148 15.68 1.58 11.85
CA LEU A 148 14.33 1.07 12.12
C LEU A 148 14.38 -0.11 13.10
N ILE A 149 15.42 -0.21 13.94
CA ILE A 149 15.62 -1.33 14.86
C ILE A 149 14.51 -1.47 15.91
N ASP A 150 13.83 -0.37 16.24
CA ASP A 150 12.71 -0.34 17.18
C ASP A 150 11.36 -0.68 16.51
N LEU A 151 11.35 -0.96 15.20
CA LEU A 151 10.16 -1.43 14.50
C LEU A 151 9.86 -2.86 14.99
N PRO A 152 8.68 -3.11 15.58
CA PRO A 152 8.39 -4.40 16.19
C PRO A 152 8.13 -5.50 15.15
N ASP A 153 7.50 -5.14 14.03
CA ASP A 153 6.99 -6.08 13.04
C ASP A 153 6.89 -5.38 11.67
N ALA A 154 7.34 -6.05 10.61
CA ALA A 154 7.30 -5.52 9.23
C ALA A 154 6.07 -6.00 8.42
N VAL A 155 5.28 -6.93 8.95
CA VAL A 155 4.08 -7.51 8.30
C VAL A 155 2.80 -6.91 8.86
N GLU A 156 2.66 -6.82 10.20
CA GLU A 156 1.47 -6.27 10.89
C GLU A 156 0.99 -4.89 10.37
N PRO A 157 1.86 -3.95 9.93
CA PRO A 157 1.39 -2.70 9.31
C PRO A 157 0.45 -2.88 8.11
N PHE A 158 0.58 -3.94 7.31
CA PHE A 158 -0.31 -4.21 6.18
C PHE A 158 -1.71 -4.61 6.65
N GLU A 159 -1.79 -5.40 7.73
CA GLU A 159 -3.06 -5.79 8.33
C GLU A 159 -3.84 -4.56 8.84
N ARG A 160 -3.15 -3.63 9.50
CA ARG A 160 -3.74 -2.34 9.93
C ARG A 160 -4.35 -1.57 8.76
N ILE A 161 -3.69 -1.57 7.60
CA ILE A 161 -4.22 -0.91 6.39
C ILE A 161 -5.50 -1.61 5.91
N ARG A 162 -5.48 -2.95 5.81
CA ARG A 162 -6.65 -3.74 5.39
C ARG A 162 -7.84 -3.51 6.32
N GLU A 163 -7.62 -3.49 7.63
CA GLU A 163 -8.66 -3.19 8.62
C GLU A 163 -9.22 -1.77 8.49
N ALA A 164 -8.34 -0.77 8.32
CA ALA A 164 -8.77 0.62 8.14
C ALA A 164 -9.58 0.81 6.84
N ILE A 165 -9.19 0.15 5.74
CA ILE A 165 -9.95 0.15 4.48
C ILE A 165 -11.33 -0.47 4.69
N LYS A 166 -11.39 -1.63 5.33
CA LYS A 166 -12.64 -2.34 5.62
C LYS A 166 -13.59 -1.48 6.45
N GLU A 167 -13.08 -0.81 7.48
CA GLU A 167 -13.87 0.08 8.31
C GLU A 167 -14.40 1.27 7.50
N ALA A 168 -13.56 1.92 6.69
CA ALA A 168 -13.95 3.04 5.84
C ALA A 168 -15.05 2.65 4.82
N GLN A 169 -14.91 1.48 4.17
CA GLN A 169 -15.92 0.95 3.26
C GLN A 169 -17.25 0.65 3.97
N SER A 170 -17.19 0.11 5.20
CA SER A 170 -18.40 -0.19 5.99
C SER A 170 -19.19 1.08 6.35
N GLN A 171 -18.49 2.17 6.69
CA GLN A 171 -19.11 3.45 7.00
C GLN A 171 -19.78 4.08 5.77
N ILE A 172 -19.13 4.00 4.61
CA ILE A 172 -19.71 4.46 3.33
C ILE A 172 -20.98 3.68 3.00
N ALA A 173 -20.97 2.35 3.13
CA ALA A 173 -22.15 1.52 2.86
C ALA A 173 -23.32 1.84 3.81
N ARG A 174 -23.05 2.06 5.10
CA ARG A 174 -24.07 2.47 6.09
C ARG A 174 -24.66 3.84 5.78
N ALA A 175 -23.83 4.81 5.39
CA ALA A 175 -24.29 6.14 5.01
C ALA A 175 -25.19 6.09 3.75
N GLN A 176 -24.81 5.30 2.74
CA GLN A 176 -25.61 5.10 1.52
C GLN A 176 -26.97 4.46 1.81
N ASN A 177 -27.01 3.43 2.66
CA ASN A 177 -28.27 2.78 3.07
C ASN A 177 -29.18 3.73 3.86
N THR A 178 -28.61 4.59 4.70
CA THR A 178 -29.39 5.57 5.49
C THR A 178 -29.97 6.68 4.59
N ALA A 179 -29.19 7.14 3.61
CA ALA A 179 -29.66 8.11 2.62
C ALA A 179 -30.78 7.54 1.71
N ALA A 180 -30.70 6.25 1.36
CA ALA A 180 -31.73 5.57 0.58
C ALA A 180 -33.04 5.31 1.38
N ALA A 181 -32.96 5.21 2.71
CA ALA A 181 -34.10 4.93 3.59
C ALA A 181 -34.89 6.18 4.02
N THR A 182 -34.40 7.40 3.74
CA THR A 182 -35.11 8.64 4.06
C THR A 182 -36.18 8.91 2.99
N PRO A 183 -37.49 8.85 3.31
CA PRO A 183 -38.52 9.13 2.31
C PRO A 183 -38.42 10.59 1.89
N ARG A 184 -38.35 10.84 0.57
CA ARG A 184 -38.55 12.19 0.03
C ARG A 184 -39.97 12.61 0.39
N ILE A 185 -40.11 13.48 1.39
CA ILE A 185 -41.36 14.18 1.63
C ILE A 185 -41.59 15.00 0.36
N ALA A 186 -42.52 14.55 -0.47
CA ALA A 186 -42.91 15.25 -1.68
C ALA A 186 -43.44 16.63 -1.29
N ASP A 187 -43.01 17.64 -2.05
CA ASP A 187 -43.54 19.00 -1.99
C ASP A 187 -45.07 18.96 -2.00
N ALA A 188 -45.65 19.42 -0.89
CA ALA A 188 -47.06 19.74 -0.78
C ALA A 188 -47.16 21.17 -0.24
N ALA A 189 -47.12 22.13 -1.16
CA ALA A 189 -47.87 23.39 -1.13
C ALA A 189 -47.64 24.17 -2.43
#